data_AF-A0A351HRT5-F1
#
_entry.id   AF-A0A351HRT5-F1
#
_cell.length_a   1.000
_cell.length_b   1.000
_cell.length_c   1.000
_cell.angle_alpha   90.00
_cell.angle_beta   90.00
_cell.angle_gamma   90.00
#
_symmetry.space_group_name_H-M   'P 1'
#
loop_
_entity.id
_entity.type
_entity.pdbx_description
1 polymer ?
#
loop_
_entity_poly.entity_id
_entity_poly.type
_entity_poly.pdbx_seq_one_letter_code
_entity_poly.pdbx_strand_id
1 'polypeptide(L)'
;MGKITTYKNFNIPIEDKPLITILEDIKAGTYKTQISDIRTNKANGNTSKYDQLKKELLAFTPSATFNGGRKKDLLTAYSGFVHLDFDKLETDKLSRLIELIQTIPFT
;
A
#
# COMPACT_ATOMS: atom_id res chain seq x y z
N MET A 1 11.30 -14.98 4.46
CA MET A 1 10.60 -13.98 3.63
C MET A 1 10.18 -12.82 4.53
N GLY A 2 10.49 -11.58 4.20
CA GLY A 2 10.05 -10.43 4.99
C GLY A 2 8.52 -10.37 5.11
N LYS A 3 8.03 -10.16 6.33
CA LYS A 3 6.59 -10.00 6.63
C LYS A 3 6.26 -8.53 6.85
N ILE A 4 5.00 -8.19 6.68
CA ILE A 4 4.45 -6.87 6.97
C ILE A 4 3.19 -7.05 7.80
N THR A 5 2.83 -6.06 8.61
CA THR A 5 1.51 -6.01 9.26
C THR A 5 0.51 -5.30 8.38
N THR A 6 -0.67 -5.90 8.22
CA THR A 6 -1.83 -5.26 7.58
C THR A 6 -2.72 -4.56 8.61
N TYR A 7 -3.40 -3.49 8.17
CA TYR A 7 -4.21 -2.65 9.04
C TYR A 7 -5.58 -2.33 8.45
N LYS A 8 -6.59 -2.25 9.33
CA LYS A 8 -7.85 -1.55 9.08
C LYS A 8 -7.78 -0.15 9.69
N ASN A 9 -8.46 0.82 9.08
CA ASN A 9 -8.48 2.21 9.55
C ASN A 9 -7.07 2.77 9.82
N PHE A 10 -6.08 2.34 9.02
CA PHE A 10 -4.66 2.70 9.10
C PHE A 10 -3.90 2.35 10.39
N ASN A 11 -4.57 1.85 11.43
CA ASN A 11 -3.99 1.71 12.76
C ASN A 11 -4.32 0.39 13.46
N ILE A 12 -5.42 -0.27 13.10
CA ILE A 12 -5.87 -1.50 13.78
C ILE A 12 -5.16 -2.67 13.09
N PRO A 13 -4.15 -3.30 13.72
CA PRO A 13 -3.44 -4.43 13.13
C PRO A 13 -4.39 -5.61 12.93
N ILE A 14 -4.22 -6.34 11.84
CA ILE A 14 -5.05 -7.50 11.49
C ILE A 14 -4.20 -8.76 11.53
N GLU A 15 -3.15 -8.80 10.72
CA GLU A 15 -2.28 -9.95 10.60
C GLU A 15 -0.90 -9.57 10.05
N ASP A 16 0.09 -10.39 10.37
CA ASP A 16 1.41 -10.37 9.75
C ASP A 16 1.45 -11.38 8.60
N LYS A 17 1.67 -10.89 7.37
CA LYS A 17 1.75 -11.75 6.19
C LYS A 17 2.94 -11.40 5.29
N PRO A 18 3.41 -12.33 4.45
CA PRO A 18 4.47 -12.04 3.47
C PRO A 18 4.05 -10.89 2.54
N LEU A 19 4.97 -9.97 2.25
CA LEU A 19 4.71 -8.87 1.30
C LEU A 19 4.28 -9.41 -0.07
N ILE A 20 4.88 -10.53 -0.51
CA ILE A 20 4.58 -11.14 -1.81
C ILE A 20 3.10 -11.46 -1.99
N THR A 21 2.41 -11.91 -0.94
CA THR A 21 0.98 -12.25 -1.00
C THR A 21 0.14 -11.02 -1.35
N ILE A 22 0.50 -9.84 -0.83
CA ILE A 22 -0.20 -8.59 -1.17
C ILE A 22 0.05 -8.20 -2.63
N LEU A 23 1.30 -8.37 -3.10
CA LEU A 23 1.64 -8.05 -4.48
C LEU A 23 0.93 -8.97 -5.46
N GLU A 24 0.77 -10.25 -5.12
CA GLU A 24 -0.03 -11.22 -5.87
C GLU A 24 -1.51 -10.85 -5.88
N ASP A 25 -2.09 -10.49 -4.73
CA ASP A 25 -3.48 -10.00 -4.63
C ASP A 25 -3.72 -8.77 -5.53
N ILE A 26 -2.78 -7.82 -5.54
CA ILE A 26 -2.83 -6.63 -6.38
C ILE A 26 -2.80 -7.03 -7.86
N LYS A 27 -1.87 -7.91 -8.26
CA LYS A 27 -1.73 -8.38 -9.65
C LYS A 27 -2.95 -9.16 -10.12
N ALA A 28 -3.55 -9.97 -9.25
CA ALA A 28 -4.77 -10.73 -9.53
C ALA A 28 -6.02 -9.85 -9.63
N GLY A 29 -5.94 -8.58 -9.22
CA GLY A 29 -7.05 -7.65 -9.25
C GLY A 29 -8.02 -7.80 -8.08
N THR A 30 -7.60 -8.43 -6.98
CA THR A 30 -8.41 -8.65 -5.76
C THR A 30 -9.09 -7.37 -5.27
N TYR A 31 -8.42 -6.22 -5.38
CA TYR A 31 -8.91 -4.92 -4.91
C TYR A 31 -9.57 -4.06 -6.01
N LYS A 32 -9.69 -4.56 -7.24
CA LYS A 32 -10.06 -3.74 -8.42
C LYS A 32 -11.45 -3.10 -8.28
N THR A 33 -12.43 -3.84 -7.75
CA THR A 33 -13.80 -3.34 -7.55
C THR A 33 -13.82 -2.19 -6.55
N GLN A 34 -13.23 -2.39 -5.37
CA GLN A 34 -13.15 -1.36 -4.32
C GLN A 34 -12.45 -0.09 -4.81
N ILE A 35 -11.33 -0.24 -5.52
CA ILE A 35 -10.59 0.90 -6.10
C ILE A 35 -11.40 1.61 -7.18
N SER A 36 -12.15 0.88 -8.00
CA SER A 36 -13.02 1.47 -9.02
C SER A 36 -14.13 2.31 -8.38
N ASP A 37 -14.77 1.81 -7.32
CA ASP A 37 -15.82 2.54 -6.61
C ASP A 37 -15.29 3.83 -5.96
N ILE A 38 -14.09 3.78 -5.39
CA ILE A 38 -13.41 4.96 -4.83
C ILE A 38 -13.15 5.99 -5.94
N ARG A 39 -12.64 5.56 -7.10
CA ARG A 39 -12.35 6.44 -8.23
C ARG A 39 -13.62 7.08 -8.80
N THR A 40 -14.69 6.31 -8.95
CA THR A 40 -16.01 6.80 -9.40
C THR A 40 -16.57 7.85 -8.45
N ASN A 41 -16.54 7.61 -7.13
CA ASN A 41 -17.01 8.60 -6.15
C ASN A 41 -16.17 9.88 -6.17
N LYS A 42 -14.85 9.76 -6.33
CA LYS A 42 -13.97 10.94 -6.48
C LYS A 42 -14.32 11.75 -7.73
N ALA A 43 -14.52 11.08 -8.87
CA ALA A 43 -14.85 11.73 -10.14
C ALA A 43 -16.21 12.44 -10.08
N ASN A 44 -17.18 11.87 -9.36
CA ASN A 44 -18.53 12.44 -9.18
C ASN A 44 -18.59 13.53 -8.10
N GLY A 45 -17.47 13.89 -7.46
CA GLY A 45 -17.45 14.90 -6.39
C GLY A 45 -18.04 14.42 -5.06
N ASN A 46 -18.31 13.12 -4.89
CA ASN A 46 -18.86 12.53 -3.66
C ASN A 46 -17.77 12.35 -2.59
N THR A 47 -17.22 13.47 -2.10
CA THR A 47 -16.06 13.50 -1.20
C THR A 47 -16.26 12.69 0.09
N SER A 48 -17.43 12.79 0.74
CA SER A 48 -17.75 12.02 1.95
C SER A 48 -17.68 10.50 1.72
N LYS A 49 -18.28 10.02 0.62
CA LYS A 49 -18.26 8.59 0.28
C LYS A 49 -16.87 8.14 -0.15
N TYR A 50 -16.16 8.97 -0.90
CA TYR A 50 -14.76 8.74 -1.25
C TYR A 50 -13.89 8.55 0.00
N ASP A 51 -14.00 9.45 0.98
CA ASP A 51 -13.21 9.40 2.22
C ASP A 51 -13.57 8.19 3.09
N GLN A 52 -14.86 7.83 3.14
CA GLN A 52 -15.31 6.61 3.81
C GLN A 52 -14.69 5.37 3.17
N LEU A 53 -14.88 5.17 1.86
CA LEU A 53 -14.40 3.97 1.15
C LEU A 53 -12.87 3.87 1.19
N LYS A 54 -12.16 5.00 1.14
CA LYS A 54 -10.69 5.03 1.26
C LYS A 54 -10.21 4.52 2.62
N LYS A 55 -10.94 4.79 3.72
CA LYS A 55 -10.60 4.30 5.07
C LYS A 55 -10.85 2.80 5.25
N GLU A 56 -11.76 2.24 4.45
CA GLU A 56 -12.11 0.81 4.48
C GLU A 56 -11.05 -0.07 3.80
N LEU A 57 -10.15 0.51 2.99
CA LEU A 57 -9.03 -0.21 2.40
C LEU A 57 -8.07 -0.75 3.46
N LEU A 58 -7.54 -1.94 3.20
CA LEU A 58 -6.41 -2.47 3.96
C LEU A 58 -5.16 -1.63 3.67
N ALA A 59 -4.46 -1.24 4.74
CA ALA A 59 -3.17 -0.59 4.66
C ALA A 59 -2.06 -1.55 5.12
N PHE A 60 -0.82 -1.31 4.71
CA PHE A 60 0.35 -2.02 5.22
C PHE A 60 1.57 -1.11 5.22
N THR A 61 2.60 -1.49 5.98
CA THR A 61 3.92 -0.82 5.97
C THR A 61 4.95 -1.83 5.46
N PRO A 62 5.60 -1.61 4.29
CA PRO A 62 6.54 -2.57 3.73
C PRO A 62 7.73 -2.91 4.63
N SER A 63 8.18 -1.97 5.47
CA SER A 63 9.47 -2.05 6.14
C SER A 63 9.48 -2.79 7.47
N ALA A 64 8.33 -3.06 8.08
CA ALA A 64 8.26 -3.69 9.41
C ALA A 64 6.93 -4.37 9.72
N THR A 65 6.96 -5.22 10.76
CA THR A 65 5.78 -5.71 11.49
C THR A 65 5.61 -4.97 12.81
N PHE A 66 4.39 -4.96 13.34
CA PHE A 66 4.00 -4.20 14.52
C PHE A 66 2.96 -4.97 15.35
N ASN A 67 2.96 -4.77 16.68
CA ASN A 67 1.97 -5.35 17.59
C ASN A 67 1.25 -4.25 18.38
N GLY A 68 -0.08 -4.24 18.37
CA GLY A 68 -0.89 -3.26 19.10
C GLY A 68 -1.03 -1.89 18.42
N GLY A 69 -0.40 -1.65 17.27
CA GLY A 69 -0.62 -0.44 16.47
C GLY A 69 0.58 -0.03 15.61
N ARG A 70 0.37 0.91 14.68
CA ARG A 70 1.39 1.40 13.74
C ARG A 70 2.21 2.56 14.33
N LYS A 71 3.00 2.26 15.38
CA LYS A 71 3.89 3.23 16.07
C LYS A 71 5.28 2.64 16.26
N LYS A 72 6.31 3.50 16.36
CA LYS A 72 7.71 3.09 16.49
C LYS A 72 7.95 2.16 17.69
N ASP A 73 7.37 2.49 18.84
CA ASP A 73 7.55 1.70 20.09
C ASP A 73 6.80 0.36 20.06
N LEU A 74 5.97 0.14 19.03
CA LEU A 74 5.19 -1.06 18.80
C LEU A 74 5.74 -1.91 17.65
N LEU A 75 6.89 -1.53 17.08
CA LEU A 75 7.60 -2.28 16.05
C LEU A 75 8.10 -3.60 16.62
N THR A 76 7.81 -4.71 15.94
CA THR A 76 8.23 -6.05 16.38
C THR A 76 9.44 -6.56 15.60
N ALA A 77 9.48 -6.35 14.29
CA ALA A 77 10.60 -6.75 13.45
C ALA A 77 10.70 -5.89 12.20
N TYR A 78 11.93 -5.70 11.71
CA TYR A 78 12.16 -5.13 10.38
C TYR A 78 11.98 -6.20 9.30
N SER A 79 11.33 -5.84 8.21
CA SER A 79 11.07 -6.75 7.08
C SER A 79 12.27 -6.89 6.15
N GLY A 80 13.24 -5.97 6.24
CA GLY A 80 14.39 -5.85 5.33
C GLY A 80 14.06 -5.17 3.99
N PHE A 81 12.82 -4.74 3.79
CA PHE A 81 12.39 -4.05 2.57
C PHE A 81 12.57 -2.53 2.70
N VAL A 82 13.17 -1.94 1.66
CA VAL A 82 13.14 -0.50 1.40
C VAL A 82 12.06 -0.24 0.36
N HIS A 83 11.19 0.72 0.60
CA HIS A 83 10.18 1.14 -0.38
C HIS A 83 10.42 2.61 -0.74
N LEU A 84 10.31 2.90 -2.04
CA LEU A 84 10.34 4.25 -2.57
C LEU A 84 8.91 4.62 -2.95
N ASP A 85 8.36 5.63 -2.28
CA ASP A 85 7.03 6.14 -2.55
C ASP A 85 7.14 7.39 -3.44
N PHE A 86 6.43 7.38 -4.57
CA PHE A 86 6.48 8.46 -5.55
C PHE A 86 5.13 9.15 -5.63
N ASP A 87 5.04 10.35 -5.06
CA ASP A 87 3.85 11.18 -5.10
C ASP A 87 3.93 12.25 -6.19
N LYS A 88 2.76 12.66 -6.69
CA LYS A 88 2.60 13.83 -7.58
C LYS A 88 3.52 13.81 -8.81
N LEU A 89 3.76 12.61 -9.35
CA LEU A 89 4.47 12.47 -10.61
C LEU A 89 3.58 12.89 -11.78
N GLU A 90 4.10 13.76 -12.62
CA GLU A 90 3.54 14.01 -13.95
C GLU A 90 3.65 12.75 -14.81
N THR A 91 2.64 12.52 -15.67
CA THR A 91 2.54 11.26 -16.43
C THR A 91 3.74 11.02 -17.36
N ASP A 92 4.34 12.10 -17.88
CA ASP A 92 5.53 12.07 -18.73
C ASP A 92 6.80 11.62 -17.98
N LYS A 93 6.87 11.80 -16.66
CA LYS A 93 8.00 11.37 -15.82
C LYS A 93 7.92 9.91 -15.41
N LEU A 94 6.72 9.31 -15.44
CA LEU A 94 6.50 7.95 -14.95
C LEU A 94 7.23 6.91 -15.79
N SER A 95 7.15 6.98 -17.12
CA SER A 95 7.81 6.01 -18.01
C SER A 95 9.33 6.00 -17.80
N ARG A 96 9.95 7.19 -17.75
CA ARG A 96 11.39 7.33 -17.48
C ARG A 96 11.79 6.77 -16.11
N LEU A 97 10.96 6.97 -15.08
CA LEU A 97 11.23 6.43 -13.75
C LEU A 97 11.17 4.91 -13.72
N ILE A 98 10.20 4.31 -14.41
CA ILE A 98 10.09 2.85 -14.53
C ILE A 98 11.35 2.28 -15.21
N GLU A 99 11.78 2.87 -16.32
CA GLU A 99 13.00 2.47 -17.02
C GLU A 99 14.23 2.54 -16.11
N LEU A 100 14.39 3.66 -15.37
CA LEU A 100 15.52 3.83 -14.46
C LEU A 100 15.50 2.79 -13.32
N ILE A 101 14.33 2.54 -12.71
CA ILE A 101 14.20 1.55 -11.64
C ILE A 101 14.60 0.16 -12.14
N GLN A 102 14.19 -0.24 -13.34
CA GLN A 102 14.55 -1.54 -13.93
C GLN A 102 16.06 -1.72 -14.16
N THR A 103 16.83 -0.63 -14.19
CA THR A 103 18.31 -0.71 -14.29
C THR A 103 19.00 -0.92 -12.94
N ILE A 104 18.30 -0.77 -11.82
CA ILE A 104 18.86 -0.94 -10.47
C ILE A 104 18.88 -2.45 -10.16
N PRO A 105 20.04 -3.08 -9.89
CA PRO A 105 20.16 -4.54 -9.73
C PRO A 105 19.35 -5.17 -8.59
N PHE A 106 18.74 -4.35 -7.72
CA PHE A 106 18.12 -4.77 -6.46
C PHE A 106 16.63 -4.41 -6.37
N THR A 107 15.99 -4.07 -7.49
CA THR A 107 14.55 -3.75 -7.61
C THR A 107 13.92 -4.57 -8.73
#